data_AF-A0A948DM78-F1
#
_entry.id   AF-A0A948DM78-F1
#
_cell.length_a   1.000
_cell.length_b   1.000
_cell.length_c   1.000
_cell.angle_alpha   90.00
_cell.angle_beta   90.00
_cell.angle_gamma   90.00
#
_symmetry.space_group_name_H-M   'P 1'
#
loop_
_entity.id
_entity.type
_entity.pdbx_description
1 polymer ?
#
loop_
_entity_poly.entity_id
_entity_poly.type
_entity_poly.pdbx_seq_one_letter_code
_entity_poly.pdbx_strand_id
1 'polypeptide(L)'
;MKNLCRWVVGLLFLLVSLQPLWAKDKYTVAVLPFSVHSAENIDYVRQGIGDMLASRISVSEKLEVIGRDSLFDVLKETAGKEFTPTDVHAVGKKVNADFVVWGSITKIGSNLSIDGKMLDIAANKSALNITAQCPTMDDVIPKINDFAQRITTHILGAPPQTIAALPTAKEVIVSRPPSPQAAREAEIISGMGGGRKGTFTSSVNPDFINAAQPLNRKTFWKSQQFSNEFRGMDIGDVNGDGLNETVMIDPHNVFIYQKKGNEFKLIQQIPGKSYDYYVSLDVADINGNGIKEIIVSSYTGQQVDSFILEFRNGKFQTIASGLPWFMRAIDNGSGIPLLLGQRRGIGMPFDTPIHEIVWKNGAYAEGQKMKIPQGLSVYGLTLDKLGSSGAEKIISINSDDYLCIFEQTDKPLSKVAIFGGSNEFLWKSDEQFGGSNTYIEPMNRGGFSENKSEDADLIHYINLRIVTYDTNRDGKREIIVVKNLSSASRMFQSLKLFTAAEVYNLEWEAMGMVENWRTKKISGYVADYQFKDIDNDGENEVVLALVLSVGGSIRDRSVIVAYSLKSE
;
A
#
# COMPACT_ATOMS: atom_id res chain seq x y z
N MET A 1 -65.18 43.82 26.17
CA MET A 1 -64.08 42.89 26.51
C MET A 1 -64.32 41.42 26.12
N LYS A 2 -65.56 40.89 26.13
CA LYS A 2 -65.83 39.48 25.77
C LYS A 2 -65.58 39.10 24.29
N ASN A 3 -65.71 40.05 23.36
CA ASN A 3 -65.53 39.79 21.93
C ASN A 3 -64.05 39.78 21.50
N LEU A 4 -63.19 40.55 22.18
CA LEU A 4 -61.76 40.57 21.91
C LEU A 4 -61.09 39.24 22.31
N CYS A 5 -61.58 38.62 23.40
CA CYS A 5 -61.09 37.33 23.87
C CYS A 5 -61.45 36.17 22.92
N ARG A 6 -62.59 36.23 22.20
CA ARG A 6 -62.99 35.19 21.24
C ARG A 6 -62.15 35.23 19.97
N TRP A 7 -61.72 36.42 19.53
CA TRP A 7 -60.84 36.57 18.37
C TRP A 7 -59.40 36.14 18.66
N VAL A 8 -58.90 36.41 19.87
CA VAL A 8 -57.56 35.95 20.29
C VAL A 8 -57.51 34.42 20.44
N VAL A 9 -58.56 33.79 20.98
CA VAL A 9 -58.62 32.31 21.08
C VAL A 9 -58.78 31.65 19.71
N GLY A 10 -59.51 32.27 18.77
CA GLY A 10 -59.62 31.79 17.39
C GLY A 10 -58.29 31.89 16.61
N LEU A 11 -57.52 32.96 16.82
CA LEU A 11 -56.21 33.13 16.18
C LEU A 11 -55.16 32.18 16.79
N LEU A 12 -55.27 31.87 18.08
CA LEU A 12 -54.42 30.89 18.75
C LEU A 12 -54.70 29.46 18.28
N PHE A 13 -55.96 29.13 17.95
CA PHE A 13 -56.32 27.81 17.39
C PHE A 13 -55.89 27.65 15.93
N LEU A 14 -55.86 28.73 15.14
CA LEU A 14 -55.37 28.70 13.75
C LEU A 14 -53.84 28.56 13.66
N LEU A 15 -53.11 29.01 14.69
CA LEU A 15 -51.65 28.85 14.80
C LEU A 15 -51.23 27.44 15.26
N VAL A 16 -52.13 26.66 15.86
CA VAL A 16 -51.85 25.29 16.33
C VAL A 16 -52.12 24.22 15.24
N SER A 17 -52.80 24.57 14.14
CA SER A 17 -52.99 23.68 12.99
C SER A 17 -51.85 23.69 11.96
N LEU A 18 -50.81 24.51 12.13
CA LEU A 18 -49.57 24.33 11.39
C LEU A 18 -48.71 23.29 12.12
N GLN A 19 -49.00 22.02 11.85
CA GLN A 19 -48.02 20.97 12.14
C GLN A 19 -46.74 21.34 11.38
N PRO A 20 -45.58 21.49 12.05
CA PRO A 20 -44.33 21.53 11.32
C PRO A 20 -44.23 20.21 10.56
N LEU A 21 -44.09 20.27 9.23
CA LEU A 21 -43.45 19.18 8.50
C LEU A 21 -42.07 19.04 9.14
N TRP A 22 -41.93 18.13 10.09
CA TRP A 22 -40.63 17.72 10.59
C TRP A 22 -39.90 17.14 9.38
N ALA A 23 -39.07 17.95 8.75
CA ALA A 23 -38.07 17.47 7.83
C ALA A 23 -37.22 16.50 8.64
N LYS A 24 -37.26 15.22 8.26
CA LYS A 24 -36.46 14.19 8.92
C LYS A 24 -34.99 14.60 8.75
N ASP A 25 -34.31 14.90 9.85
CA ASP A 25 -32.93 15.43 9.82
C ASP A 25 -31.95 14.46 9.16
N LYS A 26 -32.24 13.14 9.21
CA LYS A 26 -31.46 12.08 8.56
C LYS A 26 -32.34 10.95 8.03
N TYR A 27 -32.04 10.44 6.85
CA TYR A 27 -32.66 9.22 6.31
C TYR A 27 -31.76 8.01 6.56
N THR A 28 -32.35 6.89 6.95
CA THR A 28 -31.63 5.64 7.20
C THR A 28 -31.69 4.73 5.98
N VAL A 29 -30.53 4.26 5.50
CA VAL A 29 -30.41 3.41 4.31
C VAL A 29 -29.79 2.05 4.69
N ALA A 30 -30.46 0.95 4.34
CA ALA A 30 -29.89 -0.39 4.47
C ALA A 30 -29.36 -0.88 3.11
N VAL A 31 -28.15 -1.44 3.08
CA VAL A 31 -27.58 -2.07 1.88
C VAL A 31 -27.52 -3.58 2.10
N LEU A 32 -28.36 -4.32 1.38
CA LEU A 32 -28.40 -5.78 1.45
C LEU A 32 -27.28 -6.41 0.59
N PRO A 33 -26.81 -7.62 0.95
CA PRO A 33 -25.86 -8.35 0.12
C PRO A 33 -26.42 -8.60 -1.28
N PHE A 34 -25.63 -8.30 -2.30
CA PHE A 34 -26.03 -8.54 -3.68
C PHE A 34 -26.03 -10.05 -3.97
N SER A 35 -27.00 -10.51 -4.76
CA SER A 35 -27.01 -11.87 -5.30
C SER A 35 -25.90 -12.02 -6.35
N VAL A 36 -25.29 -13.20 -6.47
CA VAL A 36 -24.23 -13.45 -7.45
C VAL A 36 -24.67 -14.54 -8.42
N HIS A 37 -24.57 -14.25 -9.71
CA HIS A 37 -24.75 -15.19 -10.82
C HIS A 37 -23.45 -15.28 -11.61
N SER A 38 -22.62 -16.26 -11.29
CA SER A 38 -21.35 -16.50 -11.98
C SER A 38 -20.99 -17.98 -11.96
N ALA A 39 -20.25 -18.42 -12.98
CA ALA A 39 -19.61 -19.73 -13.00
C ALA A 39 -18.37 -19.80 -12.08
N GLU A 40 -17.83 -18.64 -11.69
CA GLU A 40 -16.66 -18.52 -10.81
C GLU A 40 -17.07 -17.99 -9.43
N ASN A 41 -16.28 -18.30 -8.39
CA ASN A 41 -16.49 -17.67 -7.09
C ASN A 41 -16.04 -16.19 -7.15
N ILE A 42 -17.01 -15.29 -7.05
CA ILE A 42 -16.80 -13.83 -7.01
C ILE A 42 -17.34 -13.20 -5.72
N ASP A 43 -17.28 -13.94 -4.61
CA ASP A 43 -17.75 -13.46 -3.31
C ASP A 43 -17.01 -12.19 -2.85
N TYR A 44 -15.75 -12.04 -3.24
CA TYR A 44 -14.98 -10.82 -3.05
C TYR A 44 -15.59 -9.60 -3.76
N VAL A 45 -16.12 -9.78 -4.98
CA VAL A 45 -16.79 -8.70 -5.74
C VAL A 45 -18.11 -8.34 -5.07
N ARG A 46 -18.86 -9.35 -4.62
CA ARG A 46 -20.11 -9.18 -3.89
C ARG A 46 -19.93 -8.32 -2.64
N GLN A 47 -18.93 -8.66 -1.84
CA GLN A 47 -18.61 -7.94 -0.62
C GLN A 47 -18.09 -6.53 -0.94
N GLY A 48 -17.15 -6.41 -1.86
CA GLY A 48 -16.60 -5.12 -2.27
C GLY A 48 -17.66 -4.14 -2.79
N ILE A 49 -18.62 -4.61 -3.61
CA ILE A 49 -19.72 -3.76 -4.09
C ILE A 49 -20.62 -3.29 -2.95
N GLY A 50 -21.00 -4.18 -2.04
CA GLY A 50 -21.83 -3.83 -0.89
C GLY A 50 -21.16 -2.78 0.01
N ASP A 51 -19.88 -2.99 0.33
CA ASP A 51 -19.11 -2.11 1.20
C ASP A 51 -18.84 -0.74 0.53
N MET A 52 -18.52 -0.73 -0.77
CA MET A 52 -18.35 0.51 -1.53
C MET A 52 -19.65 1.32 -1.63
N LEU A 53 -20.80 0.67 -1.86
CA LEU A 53 -22.10 1.36 -1.89
C LEU A 53 -22.44 1.95 -0.53
N ALA A 54 -22.27 1.18 0.55
CA ALA A 54 -22.51 1.66 1.91
C ALA A 54 -21.61 2.86 2.26
N SER A 55 -20.33 2.78 1.93
CA SER A 55 -19.38 3.88 2.16
C SER A 55 -19.76 5.13 1.36
N ARG A 56 -20.08 5.03 0.07
CA ARG A 56 -20.39 6.20 -0.76
C ARG A 56 -21.73 6.86 -0.39
N ILE A 57 -22.70 6.09 0.11
CA ILE A 57 -23.99 6.62 0.59
C ILE A 57 -23.80 7.34 1.93
N SER A 58 -22.95 6.83 2.82
CA SER A 58 -22.67 7.43 4.14
C SER A 58 -21.82 8.71 4.10
N VAL A 59 -21.27 9.09 2.93
CA VAL A 59 -20.60 10.39 2.74
C VAL A 59 -21.55 11.57 2.99
N SER A 60 -22.86 11.40 2.77
CA SER A 60 -23.82 12.46 3.05
C SER A 60 -24.16 12.50 4.54
N GLU A 61 -23.92 13.64 5.20
CA GLU A 61 -24.28 13.85 6.63
C GLU A 61 -25.80 13.69 6.92
N LYS A 62 -26.62 13.69 5.86
CA LYS A 62 -28.08 13.49 5.91
C LYS A 62 -28.50 12.04 5.73
N LEU A 63 -27.57 11.11 5.47
CA LEU A 63 -27.83 9.69 5.28
C LEU A 63 -27.06 8.86 6.31
N GLU A 64 -27.76 7.98 7.02
CA GLU A 64 -27.17 7.03 7.94
C GLU A 64 -27.29 5.63 7.35
N VAL A 65 -26.16 4.93 7.16
CA VAL A 65 -26.16 3.59 6.57
C VAL A 65 -26.12 2.54 7.67
N ILE A 66 -27.04 1.58 7.62
CA ILE A 66 -27.11 0.49 8.60
C ILE A 66 -25.92 -0.45 8.40
N GLY A 67 -25.15 -0.61 9.48
CA GLY A 67 -23.96 -1.45 9.51
C GLY A 67 -24.24 -2.93 9.24
N ARG A 68 -23.24 -3.61 8.67
CA ARG A 68 -23.32 -5.00 8.24
C ARG A 68 -23.69 -5.95 9.40
N ASP A 69 -23.16 -5.70 10.59
CA ASP A 69 -23.37 -6.55 11.76
C ASP A 69 -24.84 -6.56 12.22
N SER A 70 -25.53 -5.41 12.13
CA SER A 70 -26.97 -5.29 12.44
C SER A 70 -27.84 -5.99 11.38
N LEU A 71 -27.36 -6.08 10.13
CA LEU A 71 -28.03 -6.81 9.06
C LEU A 71 -27.77 -8.33 9.15
N PHE A 72 -26.60 -8.76 9.65
CA PHE A 72 -26.25 -10.17 9.79
C PHE A 72 -27.23 -10.96 10.66
N ASP A 73 -27.64 -10.40 11.80
CA ASP A 73 -28.59 -11.08 12.71
C ASP A 73 -30.00 -11.20 12.12
N VAL A 74 -30.36 -10.31 11.20
CA VAL A 74 -31.65 -10.34 10.50
C VAL A 74 -31.62 -11.26 9.28
N LEU A 75 -30.47 -11.39 8.63
CA LEU A 75 -30.29 -12.13 7.38
C LEU A 75 -29.91 -13.62 7.56
N LYS A 76 -29.66 -14.08 8.80
CA LYS A 76 -29.36 -15.49 9.11
C LYS A 76 -30.40 -16.49 8.57
N GLU A 77 -31.67 -16.08 8.47
CA GLU A 77 -32.78 -16.92 7.98
C GLU A 77 -32.99 -16.85 6.47
N THR A 78 -32.32 -15.92 5.76
CA THR A 78 -32.53 -15.65 4.31
C THR A 78 -31.24 -15.80 3.48
N ALA A 79 -30.15 -16.29 4.10
CA ALA A 79 -28.85 -16.44 3.45
C ALA A 79 -28.93 -17.36 2.21
N GLY A 80 -28.57 -16.81 1.04
CA GLY A 80 -28.43 -17.57 -0.21
C GLY A 80 -29.66 -17.61 -1.13
N LYS A 81 -30.74 -16.88 -0.80
CA LYS A 81 -31.92 -16.72 -1.70
C LYS A 81 -31.93 -15.34 -2.34
N GLU A 82 -32.49 -15.24 -3.56
CA GLU A 82 -32.80 -13.95 -4.16
C GLU A 82 -33.84 -13.22 -3.31
N PHE A 83 -33.56 -11.97 -2.98
CA PHE A 83 -34.49 -11.15 -2.20
C PHE A 83 -35.68 -10.71 -3.07
N THR A 84 -36.89 -11.12 -2.67
CA THR A 84 -38.11 -10.58 -3.27
C THR A 84 -38.42 -9.20 -2.67
N PRO A 85 -39.13 -8.30 -3.37
CA PRO A 85 -39.51 -7.00 -2.83
C PRO A 85 -40.26 -7.08 -1.49
N THR A 86 -41.02 -8.16 -1.27
CA THR A 86 -41.68 -8.48 0.00
C THR A 86 -40.71 -8.80 1.14
N ASP A 87 -39.64 -9.55 0.85
CA ASP A 87 -38.59 -9.86 1.85
C ASP A 87 -37.79 -8.60 2.20
N VAL A 88 -37.46 -7.80 1.19
CA VAL A 88 -36.76 -6.52 1.35
C VAL A 88 -37.58 -5.55 2.22
N HIS A 89 -38.89 -5.49 2.02
CA HIS A 89 -39.77 -4.66 2.84
C HIS A 89 -39.80 -5.09 4.32
N ALA A 90 -39.86 -6.40 4.55
CA ALA A 90 -39.84 -6.98 5.89
C ALA A 90 -38.51 -6.73 6.61
N VAL A 91 -37.39 -6.91 5.90
CA VAL A 91 -36.05 -6.61 6.43
C VAL A 91 -35.94 -5.13 6.75
N GLY A 92 -36.32 -4.24 5.84
CA GLY A 92 -36.30 -2.79 6.03
C GLY A 92 -37.09 -2.33 7.27
N LYS A 93 -38.29 -2.87 7.49
CA LYS A 93 -39.06 -2.62 8.71
C LYS A 93 -38.38 -3.11 9.98
N LYS A 94 -37.76 -4.29 9.95
CA LYS A 94 -37.11 -4.90 11.12
C LYS A 94 -35.86 -4.13 11.55
N VAL A 95 -35.13 -3.55 10.59
CA VAL A 95 -33.94 -2.72 10.85
C VAL A 95 -34.24 -1.22 10.94
N ASN A 96 -35.51 -0.82 10.89
CA ASN A 96 -35.96 0.58 10.92
C ASN A 96 -35.29 1.46 9.84
N ALA A 97 -35.10 0.91 8.63
CA ALA A 97 -34.58 1.66 7.47
C ALA A 97 -35.70 2.39 6.73
N ASP A 98 -35.40 3.59 6.22
CA ASP A 98 -36.30 4.32 5.32
C ASP A 98 -36.19 3.80 3.89
N PHE A 99 -34.96 3.50 3.47
CA PHE A 99 -34.66 2.98 2.15
C PHE A 99 -33.86 1.69 2.25
N VAL A 100 -34.14 0.74 1.37
CA VAL A 100 -33.36 -0.50 1.26
C VAL A 100 -32.85 -0.65 -0.17
N VAL A 101 -31.55 -0.89 -0.29
CA VAL A 101 -30.83 -1.11 -1.56
C VAL A 101 -30.44 -2.58 -1.63
N TRP A 102 -30.74 -3.24 -2.75
CA TRP A 102 -30.35 -4.62 -3.02
C TRP A 102 -30.15 -4.82 -4.51
N GLY A 103 -29.64 -5.97 -4.92
CA GLY A 103 -29.42 -6.22 -6.35
C GLY A 103 -28.78 -7.55 -6.64
N SER A 104 -28.35 -7.70 -7.89
CA SER A 104 -27.59 -8.85 -8.36
C SER A 104 -26.36 -8.43 -9.17
N ILE A 105 -25.36 -9.30 -9.15
CA ILE A 105 -24.12 -9.20 -9.90
C ILE A 105 -24.08 -10.42 -10.80
N THR A 106 -23.99 -10.21 -12.10
CA THR A 106 -23.89 -11.28 -13.08
C THR A 106 -22.55 -11.20 -13.78
N LYS A 107 -21.80 -12.31 -13.85
CA LYS A 107 -20.52 -12.38 -14.57
C LYS A 107 -20.60 -13.41 -15.69
N ILE A 108 -20.31 -12.98 -16.91
CA ILE A 108 -20.24 -13.85 -18.10
C ILE A 108 -18.91 -13.58 -18.80
N GLY A 109 -17.99 -14.55 -18.73
CA GLY A 109 -16.63 -14.38 -19.24
C GLY A 109 -15.89 -13.26 -18.51
N SER A 110 -15.36 -12.29 -19.27
CA SER A 110 -14.71 -11.08 -18.75
C SER A 110 -15.68 -9.99 -18.30
N ASN A 111 -16.94 -10.05 -18.73
CA ASN A 111 -17.90 -8.96 -18.55
C ASN A 111 -18.68 -9.15 -17.25
N LEU A 112 -18.81 -8.07 -16.49
CA LEU A 112 -19.61 -8.00 -15.27
C LEU A 112 -20.81 -7.08 -15.51
N SER A 113 -21.99 -7.45 -15.02
CA SER A 113 -23.13 -6.56 -14.92
C SER A 113 -23.66 -6.49 -13.50
N ILE A 114 -24.10 -5.30 -13.11
CA ILE A 114 -24.63 -5.01 -11.78
C ILE A 114 -26.03 -4.47 -11.99
N ASP A 115 -27.02 -5.15 -11.42
CA ASP A 115 -28.40 -4.70 -11.38
C ASP A 115 -28.75 -4.34 -9.94
N GLY A 116 -29.04 -3.07 -9.70
CA GLY A 116 -29.32 -2.52 -8.39
C GLY A 116 -30.73 -1.95 -8.32
N LYS A 117 -31.40 -2.18 -7.19
CA LYS A 117 -32.78 -1.78 -6.92
C LYS A 117 -32.85 -1.08 -5.57
N MET A 118 -33.77 -0.14 -5.45
CA MET A 118 -34.08 0.57 -4.21
C MET A 118 -35.58 0.57 -3.94
N LEU A 119 -35.93 0.36 -2.67
CA LEU A 119 -37.30 0.36 -2.16
C LEU A 119 -37.43 1.42 -1.07
N ASP A 120 -38.45 2.25 -1.18
CA ASP A 120 -38.92 3.11 -0.10
C ASP A 120 -39.87 2.29 0.80
N ILE A 121 -39.51 2.15 2.07
CA ILE A 121 -40.23 1.31 3.03
C ILE A 121 -41.57 1.95 3.45
N ALA A 122 -41.63 3.28 3.52
CA ALA A 122 -42.84 4.01 3.90
C ALA A 122 -43.86 4.05 2.76
N ALA A 123 -43.40 4.27 1.52
CA ALA A 123 -44.27 4.29 0.34
C ALA A 123 -44.57 2.89 -0.24
N ASN A 124 -43.85 1.85 0.20
CA ASN A 124 -43.88 0.49 -0.34
C ASN A 124 -43.80 0.47 -1.89
N LYS A 125 -42.97 1.35 -2.45
CA LYS A 125 -42.86 1.58 -3.89
C LYS A 125 -41.39 1.49 -4.29
N SER A 126 -41.09 0.69 -5.32
CA SER A 126 -39.75 0.65 -5.91
C SER A 126 -39.40 2.04 -6.44
N ALA A 127 -38.35 2.61 -5.87
CA ALA A 127 -37.96 3.99 -6.05
C ALA A 127 -36.97 4.14 -7.22
N LEU A 128 -36.10 3.16 -7.46
CA LEU A 128 -35.03 3.27 -8.44
C LEU A 128 -34.53 1.89 -8.89
N ASN A 129 -34.38 1.68 -10.20
CA ASN A 129 -33.67 0.53 -10.78
C ASN A 129 -32.49 1.06 -11.60
N ILE A 130 -31.28 0.55 -11.35
CA ILE A 130 -30.04 0.96 -12.02
C ILE A 130 -29.33 -0.30 -12.48
N THR A 131 -29.08 -0.36 -13.78
CA THR A 131 -28.27 -1.42 -14.39
C THR A 131 -26.98 -0.82 -14.93
N ALA A 132 -25.85 -1.44 -14.62
CA ALA A 132 -24.54 -1.05 -15.12
C ALA A 132 -23.83 -2.25 -15.74
N GLN A 133 -23.30 -2.06 -16.95
CA GLN A 133 -22.41 -3.02 -17.60
C GLN A 133 -20.96 -2.55 -17.42
N CYS A 134 -20.11 -3.47 -16.99
CA CYS A 134 -18.69 -3.28 -16.73
C CYS A 134 -17.93 -4.25 -17.63
N PRO A 135 -17.37 -3.77 -18.76
CA PRO A 135 -16.56 -4.58 -19.67
C PRO A 135 -15.34 -5.21 -18.98
N THR A 136 -14.79 -4.52 -17.99
CA THR A 136 -13.67 -5.00 -17.16
C THR A 136 -13.94 -4.80 -15.67
N MET A 137 -13.12 -5.41 -14.81
CA MET A 137 -13.23 -5.25 -13.36
C MET A 137 -12.91 -3.81 -12.90
N ASP A 138 -12.09 -3.09 -13.66
CA ASP A 138 -11.69 -1.71 -13.35
C ASP A 138 -12.86 -0.73 -13.55
N ASP A 139 -13.82 -1.08 -14.41
CA ASP A 139 -15.03 -0.29 -14.68
C ASP A 139 -16.09 -0.37 -13.56
N VAL A 140 -15.94 -1.30 -12.61
CA VAL A 140 -16.90 -1.50 -11.52
C VAL A 140 -16.95 -0.29 -10.60
N ILE A 141 -15.79 0.27 -10.25
CA ILE A 141 -15.67 1.37 -9.30
C ILE A 141 -16.40 2.64 -9.77
N PRO A 142 -16.18 3.15 -11.00
CA PRO A 142 -16.90 4.34 -11.46
C PRO A 142 -18.41 4.10 -11.54
N LYS A 143 -18.85 2.88 -11.90
CA LYS A 143 -20.28 2.54 -11.95
C LYS A 143 -20.95 2.45 -10.59
N ILE A 144 -20.24 1.96 -9.57
CA ILE A 144 -20.71 2.00 -8.19
C ILE A 144 -20.78 3.44 -7.67
N ASN A 145 -19.86 4.31 -8.08
CA ASN A 145 -19.93 5.73 -7.76
C ASN A 145 -21.19 6.40 -8.36
N ASP A 146 -21.44 6.18 -9.65
CA ASP A 146 -22.64 6.67 -10.33
C ASP A 146 -23.91 6.14 -9.64
N PHE A 147 -23.90 4.88 -9.21
CA PHE A 147 -25.03 4.27 -8.52
C PHE A 147 -25.30 4.94 -7.17
N ALA A 148 -24.29 5.07 -6.31
CA ALA A 148 -24.42 5.74 -5.01
C ALA A 148 -24.88 7.21 -5.14
N GLN A 149 -24.40 7.93 -6.15
CA GLN A 149 -24.82 9.30 -6.43
C GLN A 149 -26.30 9.38 -6.82
N ARG A 150 -26.76 8.47 -7.68
CA ARG A 150 -28.18 8.41 -8.07
C ARG A 150 -29.07 8.04 -6.89
N ILE A 151 -28.62 7.14 -6.02
CA ILE A 151 -29.31 6.80 -4.76
C ILE A 151 -29.47 8.05 -3.90
N THR A 152 -28.35 8.74 -3.65
CA THR A 152 -28.31 9.93 -2.78
C THR A 152 -29.19 11.07 -3.34
N THR A 153 -29.10 11.32 -4.65
CA THR A 153 -29.90 12.34 -5.34
C THR A 153 -31.39 12.02 -5.25
N HIS A 154 -31.76 10.74 -5.41
CA HIS A 154 -33.15 10.30 -5.33
C HIS A 154 -33.71 10.46 -3.91
N ILE A 155 -32.93 10.15 -2.88
CA ILE A 155 -33.37 10.24 -1.47
C ILE A 155 -33.48 11.69 -1.01
N LEU A 156 -32.52 12.54 -1.36
CA LEU A 156 -32.43 13.91 -0.83
C LEU A 156 -33.13 14.96 -1.70
N GLY A 157 -33.57 14.61 -2.92
CA GLY A 157 -34.29 15.51 -3.82
C GLY A 157 -33.50 16.75 -4.28
N ALA A 158 -32.20 16.80 -3.99
CA ALA A 158 -31.30 17.90 -4.34
C ALA A 158 -30.14 17.36 -5.19
N PRO A 159 -29.67 18.12 -6.19
CA PRO A 159 -28.43 17.77 -6.89
C PRO A 159 -27.27 17.71 -5.87
N PRO A 160 -26.26 16.86 -6.10
CA PRO A 160 -25.21 16.61 -5.13
C PRO A 160 -24.57 17.92 -4.68
N GLN A 161 -24.32 18.06 -3.38
CA GLN A 161 -23.36 19.05 -2.93
C GLN A 161 -22.04 18.71 -3.61
N THR A 162 -21.65 19.59 -4.52
CA THR A 162 -20.45 19.49 -5.32
C THR A 162 -19.27 19.35 -4.36
N ILE A 163 -18.62 18.19 -4.36
CA ILE A 163 -17.19 18.14 -4.04
C ILE A 163 -16.58 19.18 -4.97
N ALA A 164 -15.98 20.23 -4.42
CA ALA A 164 -15.23 21.18 -5.22
C ALA A 164 -14.22 20.37 -6.03
N ALA A 165 -14.49 20.22 -7.33
CA ALA A 165 -13.50 19.77 -8.26
C ALA A 165 -12.30 20.72 -8.11
N LEU A 166 -11.10 20.16 -7.99
CA LEU A 166 -9.88 20.90 -8.28
C LEU A 166 -10.14 21.70 -9.57
N PRO A 167 -9.77 22.99 -9.63
CA PRO A 167 -9.96 23.76 -10.85
C PRO A 167 -9.23 23.02 -11.98
N THR A 168 -9.99 22.51 -12.94
CA THR A 168 -9.48 22.20 -14.26
C THR A 168 -8.81 23.48 -14.76
N ALA A 169 -7.51 23.39 -15.01
CA ALA A 169 -6.80 24.44 -15.70
C ALA A 169 -7.60 24.77 -16.97
N LYS A 170 -8.08 26.02 -17.06
CA LYS A 170 -8.60 26.54 -18.32
C LYS A 170 -7.48 26.38 -19.34
N GLU A 171 -7.68 25.51 -20.31
CA GLU A 171 -6.94 25.60 -21.56
C GLU A 171 -7.22 26.98 -22.15
N VAL A 172 -6.23 27.86 -22.04
CA VAL A 172 -6.17 29.04 -22.87
C VAL A 172 -5.84 28.54 -24.26
N ILE A 173 -6.86 28.45 -25.11
CA ILE A 173 -6.69 28.25 -26.55
C ILE A 173 -6.02 29.53 -27.08
N VAL A 174 -4.69 29.51 -27.18
CA VAL A 174 -3.96 30.48 -27.98
C VAL A 174 -4.00 29.96 -29.42
N SER A 175 -4.88 30.54 -30.23
CA SER A 175 -4.92 30.30 -31.68
C SER A 175 -3.60 30.77 -32.30
N ARG A 176 -2.75 29.82 -32.69
CA ARG A 176 -1.60 30.08 -33.57
C ARG A 176 -1.95 29.60 -34.98
N PRO A 177 -1.80 30.42 -36.03
CA PRO A 177 -2.11 30.00 -37.40
C PRO A 177 -1.17 28.88 -37.87
N PRO A 178 -1.63 27.94 -38.71
CA PRO A 178 -0.84 26.80 -39.13
C PRO A 178 0.26 27.20 -40.12
N SER A 179 1.48 26.70 -39.88
CA SER A 179 2.59 26.80 -40.83
C SER A 179 2.49 25.75 -41.94
N PRO A 180 2.88 26.06 -43.20
CA PRO A 180 2.57 25.25 -44.38
C PRO A 180 3.61 24.16 -44.68
N GLN A 181 3.92 23.30 -43.70
CA GLN A 181 4.89 22.20 -43.90
C GLN A 181 4.33 20.78 -43.66
N ALA A 182 3.20 20.62 -42.97
CA ALA A 182 2.60 19.30 -42.76
C ALA A 182 1.81 18.75 -43.98
N ALA A 183 1.51 19.60 -44.98
CA ALA A 183 0.71 19.20 -46.15
C ALA A 183 1.55 18.66 -47.33
N ARG A 184 2.89 18.70 -47.26
CA ARG A 184 3.78 18.15 -48.31
C ARG A 184 4.41 16.81 -47.98
N GLU A 185 4.36 16.36 -46.73
CA GLU A 185 4.95 15.09 -46.30
C GLU A 185 3.99 13.90 -46.42
N ALA A 186 2.67 14.15 -46.45
CA ALA A 186 1.66 13.11 -46.67
C ALA A 186 1.52 12.67 -48.15
N GLU A 187 2.12 13.41 -49.10
CA GLU A 187 2.02 13.15 -50.54
C GLU A 187 3.23 12.38 -51.12
N ILE A 188 4.30 12.17 -50.35
CA ILE A 188 5.51 11.45 -50.79
C ILE A 188 5.51 9.97 -50.37
N ILE A 189 4.69 9.57 -49.38
CA ILE A 189 4.70 8.21 -48.82
C ILE A 189 3.80 7.22 -49.63
N SER A 190 2.98 7.69 -50.56
CA SER A 190 2.12 6.81 -51.39
C SER A 190 2.78 6.31 -52.68
N GLY A 191 4.08 6.56 -52.89
CA GLY A 191 4.79 6.18 -54.12
C GLY A 191 6.04 5.36 -53.83
N MET A 192 6.15 4.23 -54.52
CA MET A 192 7.36 3.40 -54.69
C MET A 192 7.62 2.33 -53.62
N GLY A 193 7.12 1.14 -53.94
CA GLY A 193 7.79 -0.10 -53.58
C GLY A 193 9.06 -0.34 -54.42
N GLY A 194 9.95 -1.19 -53.86
CA GLY A 194 10.94 -1.95 -54.61
C GLY A 194 12.37 -1.39 -54.67
N GLY A 195 13.32 -2.12 -54.08
CA GLY A 195 14.67 -2.29 -54.67
C GLY A 195 15.88 -1.63 -53.97
N ARG A 196 16.64 -2.45 -53.23
CA ARG A 196 18.11 -2.47 -53.01
C ARG A 196 18.98 -1.26 -53.46
N LYS A 197 19.73 -0.65 -52.51
CA LYS A 197 21.23 -0.63 -52.34
C LYS A 197 21.66 0.56 -51.45
N GLY A 198 22.65 0.34 -50.58
CA GLY A 198 23.24 1.33 -49.64
C GLY A 198 23.89 2.55 -50.31
N THR A 199 24.28 3.61 -49.59
CA THR A 199 25.42 3.63 -48.65
C THR A 199 25.39 4.91 -47.75
N PHE A 200 25.50 4.70 -46.42
CA PHE A 200 25.94 5.55 -45.30
C PHE A 200 26.00 7.10 -45.37
N THR A 201 25.41 7.76 -44.36
CA THR A 201 26.16 8.39 -43.23
C THR A 201 25.24 8.74 -42.06
N SER A 202 25.73 8.42 -40.85
CA SER A 202 25.33 8.85 -39.48
C SER A 202 23.86 8.66 -39.06
N SER A 203 23.49 7.50 -38.51
CA SER A 203 23.60 7.11 -37.09
C SER A 203 22.71 7.94 -36.15
N VAL A 204 21.41 7.71 -36.21
CA VAL A 204 20.53 7.87 -35.04
C VAL A 204 20.55 6.54 -34.30
N ASN A 205 20.90 6.57 -33.01
CA ASN A 205 21.07 5.41 -32.16
C ASN A 205 19.75 4.61 -32.04
N PRO A 206 19.69 3.31 -32.40
CA PRO A 206 18.52 2.47 -32.20
C PRO A 206 18.30 1.99 -30.74
N ASP A 207 19.05 2.50 -29.75
CA ASP A 207 18.83 2.16 -28.32
C ASP A 207 17.53 2.73 -27.73
N PHE A 208 16.78 3.56 -28.45
CA PHE A 208 15.49 4.05 -27.96
C PHE A 208 14.38 3.04 -28.25
N ILE A 209 13.89 2.46 -27.15
CA ILE A 209 12.81 1.46 -27.03
C ILE A 209 13.25 0.01 -27.26
N ASN A 210 14.25 -0.42 -26.48
CA ASN A 210 14.22 -1.78 -25.96
C ASN A 210 13.42 -1.77 -24.66
N ALA A 211 12.11 -2.01 -24.75
CA ALA A 211 11.39 -2.54 -23.59
C ALA A 211 12.04 -3.91 -23.32
N ALA A 212 12.79 -4.00 -22.22
CA ALA A 212 13.51 -5.21 -21.82
C ALA A 212 12.58 -6.42 -21.97
N GLN A 213 13.06 -7.43 -22.69
CA GLN A 213 12.33 -8.67 -22.90
C GLN A 213 11.89 -9.23 -21.53
N PRO A 214 10.60 -9.56 -21.33
CA PRO A 214 10.12 -10.02 -20.05
C PRO A 214 10.83 -11.31 -19.67
N LEU A 215 11.41 -11.34 -18.46
CA LEU A 215 12.09 -12.50 -17.86
C LEU A 215 11.38 -13.81 -18.26
N ASN A 216 12.15 -14.71 -18.86
CA ASN A 216 11.66 -15.94 -19.46
C ASN A 216 10.97 -16.84 -18.42
N ARG A 217 9.96 -17.59 -18.84
CA ARG A 217 8.90 -18.20 -17.99
C ARG A 217 9.36 -19.37 -17.08
N LYS A 218 10.67 -19.53 -16.82
CA LYS A 218 11.26 -20.69 -16.13
C LYS A 218 12.29 -20.40 -15.01
N THR A 219 12.70 -19.16 -14.76
CA THR A 219 13.88 -18.88 -13.91
C THR A 219 13.53 -18.31 -12.52
N PHE A 220 12.59 -18.93 -11.81
CA PHE A 220 12.42 -18.61 -10.38
C PHE A 220 12.27 -19.86 -9.52
N TRP A 221 12.94 -19.86 -8.38
CA TRP A 221 12.79 -20.87 -7.34
C TRP A 221 11.73 -20.40 -6.33
N LYS A 222 10.97 -21.35 -5.78
CA LYS A 222 9.97 -21.09 -4.75
C LYS A 222 10.10 -22.12 -3.63
N SER A 223 10.10 -21.64 -2.39
CA SER A 223 10.16 -22.49 -1.20
C SER A 223 8.88 -23.31 -0.98
N GLN A 224 8.91 -24.18 0.02
CA GLN A 224 7.72 -24.71 0.67
C GLN A 224 6.82 -23.57 1.19
N GLN A 225 5.54 -23.88 1.40
CA GLN A 225 4.61 -22.95 2.04
C GLN A 225 4.78 -22.99 3.56
N PHE A 226 4.83 -21.80 4.16
CA PHE A 226 4.86 -21.60 5.60
C PHE A 226 3.47 -21.20 6.09
N SER A 227 3.11 -21.60 7.31
CA SER A 227 1.85 -21.22 7.97
C SER A 227 1.94 -19.91 8.75
N ASN A 228 3.03 -19.17 8.58
CA ASN A 228 3.34 -17.94 9.31
C ASN A 228 3.22 -16.76 8.34
N GLU A 229 2.83 -15.59 8.85
CA GLU A 229 2.94 -14.33 8.13
C GLU A 229 4.36 -13.76 8.32
N PHE A 230 5.10 -13.63 7.22
CA PHE A 230 6.43 -13.02 7.28
C PHE A 230 6.35 -11.49 7.37
N ARG A 231 7.31 -10.91 8.09
CA ARG A 231 7.44 -9.44 8.25
C ARG A 231 8.75 -8.85 7.81
N GLY A 232 9.82 -9.65 7.90
CA GLY A 232 11.17 -9.21 7.61
C GLY A 232 12.02 -10.39 7.17
N MET A 233 12.98 -10.12 6.29
CA MET A 233 13.90 -11.11 5.77
C MET A 233 15.26 -10.46 5.46
N ASP A 234 16.33 -11.16 5.81
CA ASP A 234 17.66 -10.84 5.30
C ASP A 234 18.48 -12.12 5.09
N ILE A 235 19.55 -12.00 4.31
CA ILE A 235 20.40 -13.10 3.88
C ILE A 235 21.85 -12.78 4.21
N GLY A 236 22.55 -13.77 4.78
CA GLY A 236 23.98 -13.68 5.05
C GLY A 236 24.47 -14.86 5.89
N ASP A 237 25.79 -15.07 5.86
CA ASP A 237 26.47 -16.00 6.77
C ASP A 237 26.39 -15.51 8.22
N VAL A 238 25.41 -16.05 8.96
CA VAL A 238 25.15 -15.69 10.36
C VAL A 238 25.78 -16.69 11.34
N ASN A 239 26.32 -17.80 10.83
CA ASN A 239 26.90 -18.86 11.63
C ASN A 239 28.45 -18.96 11.50
N GLY A 240 29.03 -18.29 10.50
CA GLY A 240 30.46 -18.20 10.23
C GLY A 240 31.04 -19.37 9.43
N ASP A 241 30.22 -20.17 8.73
CA ASP A 241 30.68 -21.32 7.94
C ASP A 241 30.99 -20.99 6.47
N GLY A 242 30.81 -19.72 6.08
CA GLY A 242 31.03 -19.23 4.71
C GLY A 242 29.84 -19.43 3.78
N LEU A 243 28.71 -19.98 4.26
CA LEU A 243 27.46 -20.10 3.51
C LEU A 243 26.44 -19.09 4.04
N ASN A 244 25.63 -18.55 3.15
CA ASN A 244 24.53 -17.66 3.47
C ASN A 244 23.33 -18.46 4.02
N GLU A 245 22.80 -17.98 5.14
CA GLU A 245 21.47 -18.34 5.62
C GLU A 245 20.46 -17.28 5.23
N THR A 246 19.22 -17.70 5.02
CA THR A 246 18.05 -16.82 4.98
C THR A 246 17.44 -16.75 6.37
N VAL A 247 17.49 -15.57 6.97
CA VAL A 247 16.85 -15.27 8.24
C VAL A 247 15.52 -14.59 7.97
N MET A 248 14.46 -15.05 8.62
CA MET A 248 13.11 -14.52 8.50
C MET A 248 12.52 -14.27 9.87
N ILE A 249 11.60 -13.32 9.96
CA ILE A 249 10.76 -13.11 11.14
C ILE A 249 9.28 -13.23 10.82
N ASP A 250 8.56 -13.86 11.74
CA ASP A 250 7.13 -13.63 11.92
C ASP A 250 6.92 -12.64 13.09
N PRO A 251 5.69 -12.35 13.54
CA PRO A 251 5.47 -11.39 14.63
C PRO A 251 6.21 -11.70 15.95
N HIS A 252 6.60 -12.96 16.19
CA HIS A 252 7.12 -13.43 17.48
C HIS A 252 8.34 -14.35 17.39
N ASN A 253 8.76 -14.78 16.21
CA ASN A 253 9.79 -15.80 16.04
C ASN A 253 10.83 -15.36 15.00
N VAL A 254 12.08 -15.71 15.26
CA VAL A 254 13.15 -15.67 14.27
C VAL A 254 13.35 -17.09 13.73
N PHE A 255 13.44 -17.22 12.41
CA PHE A 255 13.74 -18.47 11.73
C PHE A 255 14.99 -18.32 10.89
N ILE A 256 15.85 -19.33 10.93
CA ILE A 256 17.11 -19.37 10.20
C ILE A 256 17.06 -20.60 9.30
N TYR A 257 17.08 -20.38 8.00
CA TYR A 257 17.05 -21.41 6.97
C TYR A 257 18.29 -21.36 6.11
N GLN A 258 18.66 -22.49 5.53
CA GLN A 258 19.70 -22.54 4.51
C GLN A 258 19.13 -23.23 3.26
N LYS A 259 19.33 -22.63 2.08
CA LYS A 259 18.98 -23.26 0.81
C LYS A 259 20.13 -24.15 0.36
N LYS A 260 19.82 -25.40 0.02
CA LYS A 260 20.77 -26.35 -0.56
C LYS A 260 20.12 -27.04 -1.76
N GLY A 261 20.50 -26.62 -2.96
CA GLY A 261 19.80 -27.02 -4.19
C GLY A 261 18.34 -26.57 -4.14
N ASN A 262 17.40 -27.51 -4.20
CA ASN A 262 15.96 -27.22 -4.09
C ASN A 262 15.41 -27.26 -2.67
N GLU A 263 16.17 -27.78 -1.70
CA GLU A 263 15.72 -27.88 -0.31
C GLU A 263 15.99 -26.56 0.42
N PHE A 264 15.00 -26.09 1.19
CA PHE A 264 15.14 -24.93 2.07
C PHE A 264 14.91 -25.37 3.50
N LYS A 265 16.02 -25.67 4.17
CA LYS A 265 16.03 -26.43 5.41
C LYS A 265 16.08 -25.49 6.61
N LEU A 266 15.19 -25.71 7.58
CA LEU A 266 15.24 -25.00 8.86
C LEU A 266 16.49 -25.44 9.62
N ILE A 267 17.36 -24.49 9.94
CA ILE A 267 18.54 -24.69 10.79
C ILE A 267 18.14 -24.47 12.25
N GLN A 268 17.49 -23.35 12.53
CA GLN A 268 17.09 -22.99 13.89
C GLN A 268 15.82 -22.14 13.88
N GLN A 269 14.91 -22.41 14.82
CA GLN A 269 13.87 -21.49 15.21
C GLN A 269 14.20 -20.93 16.59
N ILE A 270 14.08 -19.62 16.76
CA ILE A 270 14.31 -18.91 18.01
C ILE A 270 12.98 -18.24 18.40
N PRO A 271 12.23 -18.83 19.35
CA PRO A 271 10.96 -18.27 19.76
C PRO A 271 11.18 -17.03 20.62
N GLY A 272 10.44 -15.97 20.31
CA GLY A 272 10.24 -14.82 21.19
C GLY A 272 9.12 -15.05 22.20
N LYS A 273 8.76 -14.00 22.92
CA LYS A 273 7.60 -14.03 23.82
C LYS A 273 6.33 -13.65 23.06
N SER A 274 5.18 -14.11 23.55
CA SER A 274 3.87 -13.84 22.96
C SER A 274 3.46 -12.36 22.97
N TYR A 275 4.16 -11.53 23.76
CA TYR A 275 3.93 -10.09 23.88
C TYR A 275 4.97 -9.25 23.14
N ASP A 276 5.99 -9.87 22.55
CA ASP A 276 6.96 -9.18 21.70
C ASP A 276 6.34 -9.00 20.32
N TYR A 277 6.60 -7.87 19.66
CA TYR A 277 6.15 -7.66 18.29
C TYR A 277 7.36 -7.33 17.42
N TYR A 278 7.72 -8.25 16.54
CA TYR A 278 8.85 -8.08 15.62
C TYR A 278 8.40 -7.33 14.38
N VAL A 279 9.27 -6.43 13.93
CA VAL A 279 8.89 -5.37 12.99
C VAL A 279 9.77 -5.37 11.76
N SER A 280 11.09 -5.47 11.95
CA SER A 280 12.07 -5.56 10.88
C SER A 280 13.23 -6.44 11.30
N LEU A 281 13.97 -6.90 10.30
CA LEU A 281 15.12 -7.78 10.45
C LEU A 281 16.20 -7.33 9.47
N ASP A 282 17.44 -7.29 9.94
CA ASP A 282 18.63 -7.06 9.11
C ASP A 282 19.78 -7.96 9.58
N VAL A 283 20.71 -8.29 8.68
CA VAL A 283 21.87 -9.14 8.93
C VAL A 283 23.14 -8.41 8.48
N ALA A 284 24.01 -8.11 9.43
CA ALA A 284 25.27 -7.39 9.19
C ALA A 284 26.29 -7.64 10.31
N ASP A 285 27.59 -7.58 9.98
CA ASP A 285 28.68 -7.61 10.98
C ASP A 285 28.97 -6.17 11.44
N ILE A 286 28.31 -5.75 12.52
CA ILE A 286 28.44 -4.39 13.09
C ILE A 286 29.56 -4.32 14.11
N ASN A 287 29.86 -5.42 14.82
CA ASN A 287 30.92 -5.44 15.81
C ASN A 287 32.32 -5.74 15.23
N GLY A 288 32.39 -6.15 13.96
CA GLY A 288 33.62 -6.36 13.20
C GLY A 288 34.35 -7.65 13.54
N ASN A 289 33.65 -8.66 14.07
CA ASN A 289 34.25 -9.94 14.47
C ASN A 289 34.23 -11.00 13.36
N GLY A 290 33.65 -10.69 12.19
CA GLY A 290 33.54 -11.58 11.05
C GLY A 290 32.31 -12.51 11.08
N ILE A 291 31.47 -12.47 12.11
CA ILE A 291 30.20 -13.18 12.21
C ILE A 291 29.09 -12.15 12.06
N LYS A 292 28.25 -12.28 11.03
CA LYS A 292 27.14 -11.33 10.87
C LYS A 292 26.12 -11.51 11.99
N GLU A 293 25.74 -10.41 12.63
CA GLU A 293 24.70 -10.42 13.63
C GLU A 293 23.31 -10.35 12.99
N ILE A 294 22.33 -10.93 13.69
CA ILE A 294 20.91 -10.82 13.35
C ILE A 294 20.32 -9.69 14.20
N ILE A 295 19.92 -8.61 13.55
CA ILE A 295 19.45 -7.38 14.17
C ILE A 295 17.92 -7.34 14.03
N VAL A 296 17.22 -7.39 15.15
CA VAL A 296 15.74 -7.44 15.16
C VAL A 296 15.20 -6.18 15.78
N SER A 297 14.43 -5.42 15.01
CA SER A 297 13.61 -4.34 15.56
C SER A 297 12.35 -4.91 16.19
N SER A 298 12.11 -4.59 17.45
CA SER A 298 10.93 -5.03 18.18
C SER A 298 10.38 -3.96 19.10
N TYR A 299 9.11 -4.08 19.46
CA TYR A 299 8.52 -3.36 20.56
C TYR A 299 7.64 -4.28 21.42
N THR A 300 7.55 -3.94 22.70
CA THR A 300 6.73 -4.62 23.70
C THR A 300 5.77 -3.60 24.29
N GLY A 301 4.47 -3.79 24.05
CA GLY A 301 3.46 -2.78 24.35
C GLY A 301 3.69 -1.50 23.53
N GLN A 302 4.21 -0.44 24.16
CA GLN A 302 4.52 0.83 23.50
C GLN A 302 6.01 1.17 23.50
N GLN A 303 6.84 0.34 24.14
CA GLN A 303 8.27 0.58 24.28
C GLN A 303 9.03 -0.19 23.21
N VAL A 304 9.95 0.48 22.53
CA VAL A 304 10.92 -0.19 21.64
C VAL A 304 11.85 -1.04 22.50
N ASP A 305 11.89 -2.34 22.19
CA ASP A 305 12.65 -3.36 22.91
C ASP A 305 13.36 -4.26 21.89
N SER A 306 14.21 -3.63 21.10
CA SER A 306 14.94 -4.33 20.04
C SER A 306 16.09 -5.15 20.62
N PHE A 307 16.57 -6.13 19.86
CA PHE A 307 17.63 -7.03 20.30
C PHE A 307 18.51 -7.50 19.13
N ILE A 308 19.68 -8.03 19.47
CA ILE A 308 20.67 -8.51 18.51
C ILE A 308 21.11 -9.92 18.92
N LEU A 309 21.09 -10.83 17.95
CA LEU A 309 21.56 -12.20 18.10
C LEU A 309 22.88 -12.39 17.36
N GLU A 310 23.76 -13.22 17.89
CA GLU A 310 25.00 -13.63 17.23
C GLU A 310 25.24 -15.12 17.47
N PHE A 311 25.85 -15.81 16.50
CA PHE A 311 26.28 -17.18 16.68
C PHE A 311 27.58 -17.25 17.50
N ARG A 312 27.48 -17.75 18.73
CA ARG A 312 28.62 -17.90 19.64
C ARG A 312 28.66 -19.31 20.22
N ASN A 313 29.84 -19.92 20.19
CA ASN A 313 30.07 -21.23 20.80
C ASN A 313 29.08 -22.31 20.30
N GLY A 314 28.82 -22.33 18.99
CA GLY A 314 27.95 -23.34 18.36
C GLY A 314 26.44 -23.12 18.53
N LYS A 315 26.00 -21.96 19.00
CA LYS A 315 24.57 -21.62 19.13
C LYS A 315 24.32 -20.12 18.96
N PHE A 316 23.11 -19.77 18.51
CA PHE A 316 22.65 -18.38 18.51
C PHE A 316 22.37 -17.90 19.93
N GLN A 317 22.89 -16.73 20.28
CA GLN A 317 22.74 -16.11 21.59
C GLN A 317 22.36 -14.64 21.43
N THR A 318 21.48 -14.15 22.30
CA THR A 318 21.21 -12.72 22.42
C THR A 318 22.42 -12.02 23.04
N ILE A 319 23.07 -11.15 22.28
CA ILE A 319 24.25 -10.40 22.72
C ILE A 319 23.89 -8.99 23.21
N ALA A 320 22.72 -8.50 22.82
CA ALA A 320 22.14 -7.26 23.30
C ALA A 320 20.61 -7.32 23.25
N SER A 321 19.94 -6.75 24.24
CA SER A 321 18.47 -6.67 24.36
C SER A 321 18.09 -5.38 25.11
N GLY A 322 16.81 -4.99 25.14
CA GLY A 322 16.42 -3.72 25.76
C GLY A 322 16.82 -2.51 24.94
N LEU A 323 17.10 -2.69 23.63
CA LEU A 323 17.63 -1.62 22.80
C LEU A 323 16.51 -0.63 22.43
N PRO A 324 16.65 0.67 22.73
CA PRO A 324 15.57 1.65 22.61
C PRO A 324 15.41 2.21 21.18
N TRP A 325 15.89 1.49 20.16
CA TRP A 325 15.96 1.96 18.78
C TRP A 325 15.22 1.02 17.83
N PHE A 326 14.44 1.60 16.94
CA PHE A 326 14.14 1.01 15.66
C PHE A 326 15.43 1.01 14.83
N MET A 327 15.78 -0.14 14.26
CA MET A 327 17.08 -0.35 13.63
C MET A 327 16.96 -0.80 12.18
N ARG A 328 17.90 -0.32 11.36
CA ARG A 328 18.09 -0.74 9.96
C ARG A 328 19.58 -0.78 9.66
N ALA A 329 20.07 -1.89 9.09
CA ALA A 329 21.40 -1.91 8.50
C ALA A 329 21.31 -1.43 7.04
N ILE A 330 22.21 -0.53 6.66
CA ILE A 330 22.43 -0.11 5.26
C ILE A 330 23.91 -0.26 4.92
N ASP A 331 24.24 -0.41 3.65
CA ASP A 331 25.63 -0.35 3.20
C ASP A 331 25.99 1.11 2.92
N ASN A 332 27.15 1.56 3.39
CA ASN A 332 27.71 2.80 2.86
C ASN A 332 28.27 2.57 1.45
N GLY A 333 28.59 3.64 0.71
CA GLY A 333 29.13 3.54 -0.64
C GLY A 333 30.52 2.85 -0.76
N SER A 334 31.07 2.31 0.34
CA SER A 334 32.30 1.49 0.37
C SER A 334 32.03 0.02 0.72
N GLY A 335 30.77 -0.39 0.90
CA GLY A 335 30.37 -1.75 1.28
C GLY A 335 30.58 -2.09 2.76
N ILE A 336 30.84 -1.08 3.61
CA ILE A 336 30.90 -1.29 5.05
C ILE A 336 29.47 -1.10 5.60
N PRO A 337 28.96 -2.07 6.39
CA PRO A 337 27.64 -1.95 6.96
C PRO A 337 27.58 -0.81 8.00
N LEU A 338 26.50 -0.06 7.95
CA LEU A 338 26.17 1.01 8.88
C LEU A 338 24.84 0.66 9.57
N LEU A 339 24.85 0.51 10.88
CA LEU A 339 23.63 0.32 11.65
C LEU A 339 23.01 1.67 12.00
N LEU A 340 21.83 1.95 11.46
CA LEU A 340 21.04 3.12 11.81
C LEU A 340 20.09 2.78 12.96
N GLY A 341 19.90 3.74 13.86
CA GLY A 341 18.99 3.64 15.00
C GLY A 341 18.14 4.90 15.15
N GLN A 342 16.86 4.70 15.39
CA GLN A 342 15.89 5.77 15.60
C GLN A 342 15.05 5.49 16.83
N ARG A 343 14.99 6.46 17.75
CA ARG A 343 14.12 6.36 18.93
C ARG A 343 12.68 6.60 18.52
N ARG A 344 11.73 6.00 19.26
CA ARG A 344 10.31 6.27 19.05
C ARG A 344 9.95 7.71 19.47
N GLY A 345 9.22 8.42 18.62
CA GLY A 345 8.63 9.73 18.94
C GLY A 345 7.32 9.61 19.73
N ILE A 346 6.95 10.69 20.44
CA ILE A 346 5.75 10.75 21.30
C ILE A 346 4.48 11.09 20.50
N GLY A 347 4.62 11.78 19.37
CA GLY A 347 3.53 12.06 18.43
C GLY A 347 3.54 11.03 17.31
N MET A 348 4.36 11.30 16.29
CA MET A 348 4.65 10.33 15.24
C MET A 348 5.80 9.42 15.66
N PRO A 349 5.76 8.09 15.40
CA PRO A 349 6.79 7.15 15.82
C PRO A 349 8.20 7.49 15.33
N PHE A 350 8.32 8.14 14.17
CA PHE A 350 9.60 8.46 13.52
C PHE A 350 9.94 9.96 13.51
N ASP A 351 9.31 10.75 14.37
CA ASP A 351 9.68 12.17 14.56
C ASP A 351 10.81 12.32 15.59
N THR A 352 11.92 11.65 15.33
CA THR A 352 13.17 11.79 16.09
C THR A 352 14.37 11.72 15.15
N PRO A 353 15.54 12.27 15.53
CA PRO A 353 16.74 12.13 14.73
C PRO A 353 17.22 10.69 14.61
N ILE A 354 17.76 10.34 13.45
CA ILE A 354 18.42 9.05 13.20
C ILE A 354 19.89 9.18 13.56
N HIS A 355 20.40 8.21 14.30
CA HIS A 355 21.80 8.12 14.70
C HIS A 355 22.43 6.86 14.12
N GLU A 356 23.73 6.89 13.92
CA GLU A 356 24.51 5.66 13.80
C GLU A 356 24.50 4.93 15.16
N ILE A 357 24.38 3.61 15.13
CA ILE A 357 24.55 2.75 16.30
C ILE A 357 25.87 2.02 16.14
N VAL A 358 26.76 2.20 17.12
CA VAL A 358 28.13 1.65 17.06
C VAL A 358 28.34 0.63 18.15
N TRP A 359 29.14 -0.39 17.86
CA TRP A 359 29.68 -1.27 18.89
C TRP A 359 30.91 -0.62 19.54
N LYS A 360 30.82 -0.28 20.82
CA LYS A 360 31.92 0.33 21.57
C LYS A 360 31.97 -0.18 22.99
N ASN A 361 33.17 -0.55 23.45
CA ASN A 361 33.40 -1.04 24.81
C ASN A 361 32.52 -2.25 25.19
N GLY A 362 32.23 -3.13 24.23
CA GLY A 362 31.44 -4.35 24.48
C GLY A 362 29.93 -4.14 24.53
N ALA A 363 29.42 -2.99 24.07
CA ALA A 363 27.98 -2.71 23.99
C ALA A 363 27.63 -1.87 22.75
N TYR A 364 26.39 -2.00 22.29
CA TYR A 364 25.83 -1.10 21.28
C TYR A 364 25.44 0.23 21.92
N ALA A 365 25.85 1.33 21.30
CA ALA A 365 25.61 2.67 21.80
C ALA A 365 25.25 3.63 20.65
N GLU A 366 24.52 4.70 20.99
CA GLU A 366 24.22 5.78 20.07
C GLU A 366 25.51 6.54 19.72
N GLY A 367 25.81 6.59 18.43
CA GLY A 367 26.95 7.27 17.84
C GLY A 367 26.58 8.66 17.33
N GLN A 368 27.13 9.03 16.17
CA GLN A 368 26.87 10.34 15.58
C GLN A 368 25.42 10.45 15.08
N LYS A 369 24.86 11.66 15.18
CA LYS A 369 23.61 12.00 14.50
C LYS A 369 23.87 12.01 12.99
N MET A 370 23.03 11.30 12.23
CA MET A 370 23.10 11.29 10.78
C MET A 370 22.55 12.60 10.20
N LYS A 371 23.13 13.06 9.09
CA LYS A 371 22.63 14.22 8.32
C LYS A 371 21.40 13.84 7.50
N ILE A 372 20.36 13.39 8.18
CA ILE A 372 19.08 12.97 7.62
C ILE A 372 17.98 13.89 8.18
N PRO A 373 17.05 14.39 7.34
CA PRO A 373 15.92 15.17 7.81
C PRO A 373 15.12 14.46 8.89
N GLN A 374 14.97 15.10 10.06
CA GLN A 374 14.10 14.61 11.11
C GLN A 374 12.65 14.55 10.60
N GLY A 375 12.00 13.39 10.80
CA GLY A 375 10.67 13.08 10.29
C GLY A 375 10.67 11.95 9.25
N LEU A 376 11.82 11.62 8.67
CA LEU A 376 11.98 10.39 7.90
C LEU A 376 12.08 9.17 8.83
N SER A 377 11.54 8.03 8.36
CA SER A 377 11.66 6.75 9.04
C SER A 377 12.97 6.05 8.67
N VAL A 378 13.63 5.46 9.66
CA VAL A 378 14.80 4.59 9.47
C VAL A 378 14.54 3.40 8.54
N TYR A 379 13.27 2.98 8.39
CA TYR A 379 12.92 1.84 7.54
C TYR A 379 12.75 2.17 6.07
N GLY A 380 12.38 3.42 5.77
CA GLY A 380 12.06 3.89 4.44
C GLY A 380 13.17 4.70 3.79
N LEU A 381 14.43 4.48 4.15
CA LEU A 381 15.55 5.19 3.54
C LEU A 381 16.81 4.32 3.39
N THR A 382 17.67 4.77 2.50
CA THR A 382 19.08 4.36 2.39
C THR A 382 19.94 5.56 2.00
N LEU A 383 21.25 5.44 2.16
CA LEU A 383 22.24 6.43 1.74
C LEU A 383 23.10 5.83 0.64
N ASP A 384 23.10 6.45 -0.55
CA ASP A 384 23.97 5.99 -1.62
C ASP A 384 24.31 7.10 -2.61
N LYS A 385 25.36 6.86 -3.41
CA LYS A 385 25.71 7.72 -4.54
C LYS A 385 24.76 7.43 -5.70
N LEU A 386 24.24 8.50 -6.29
CA LEU A 386 23.47 8.41 -7.53
C LEU A 386 24.40 8.68 -8.72
N GLY A 387 24.54 7.70 -9.61
CA GLY A 387 25.49 7.75 -10.71
C GLY A 387 26.94 7.42 -10.29
N SER A 388 27.91 7.74 -11.15
CA SER A 388 29.31 7.31 -10.99
C SER A 388 30.18 8.22 -10.13
N SER A 389 29.69 9.41 -9.74
CA SER A 389 30.46 10.36 -8.93
C SER A 389 29.54 11.28 -8.13
N GLY A 390 30.01 11.71 -6.95
CA GLY A 390 29.29 12.65 -6.09
C GLY A 390 29.26 12.25 -4.62
N ALA A 391 28.67 13.13 -3.81
CA ALA A 391 28.34 12.82 -2.43
C ALA A 391 27.11 11.90 -2.37
N GLU A 392 27.06 11.05 -1.34
CA GLU A 392 25.89 10.23 -1.04
C GLU A 392 24.64 11.10 -0.86
N LYS A 393 23.53 10.62 -1.41
CA LYS A 393 22.20 11.22 -1.29
C LYS A 393 21.36 10.37 -0.34
N ILE A 394 20.31 10.98 0.18
CA ILE A 394 19.27 10.26 0.90
C ILE A 394 18.24 9.81 -0.12
N ILE A 395 18.08 8.50 -0.28
CA ILE A 395 17.03 7.90 -1.09
C ILE A 395 15.98 7.41 -0.11
N SER A 396 14.74 7.87 -0.23
CA SER A 396 13.70 7.60 0.77
C SER A 396 12.33 7.34 0.15
N ILE A 397 11.47 6.62 0.86
CA ILE A 397 10.04 6.50 0.56
C ILE A 397 9.30 7.32 1.61
N ASN A 398 8.48 8.28 1.16
CA ASN A 398 7.71 9.13 2.09
C ASN A 398 6.45 8.41 2.62
N SER A 399 5.69 9.08 3.48
CA SER A 399 4.45 8.53 4.08
C SER A 399 3.38 8.16 3.05
N ASP A 400 3.40 8.83 1.90
CA ASP A 400 2.49 8.60 0.77
C ASP A 400 3.06 7.60 -0.24
N ASP A 401 4.09 6.85 0.16
CA ASP A 401 4.72 5.78 -0.61
C ASP A 401 5.45 6.26 -1.88
N TYR A 402 5.79 7.55 -2.01
CA TYR A 402 6.59 8.08 -3.13
C TYR A 402 8.10 8.03 -2.85
N LEU A 403 8.87 7.64 -3.86
CA LEU A 403 10.33 7.70 -3.82
C LEU A 403 10.78 9.17 -3.91
N CYS A 404 11.64 9.59 -2.99
CA CYS A 404 12.10 10.95 -2.82
C CYS A 404 13.62 10.95 -2.63
N ILE A 405 14.30 11.95 -3.20
CA ILE A 405 15.75 12.09 -3.14
C ILE A 405 16.10 13.43 -2.51
N PHE A 406 16.95 13.39 -1.49
CA PHE A 406 17.42 14.57 -0.80
C PHE A 406 18.95 14.64 -0.73
N GLU A 407 19.47 15.86 -0.67
CA GLU A 407 20.80 16.11 -0.12
C GLU A 407 20.82 15.77 1.38
N GLN A 408 21.98 15.32 1.86
CA GLN A 408 22.19 15.13 3.29
C GLN A 408 22.11 16.47 4.03
N THR A 409 21.29 16.54 5.07
CA THR A 409 21.01 17.77 5.81
C THR A 409 20.50 17.50 7.22
N ASP A 410 20.76 18.44 8.12
CA ASP A 410 20.24 18.44 9.50
C ASP A 410 18.88 19.15 9.64
N LYS A 411 18.37 19.74 8.55
CA LYS A 411 17.09 20.46 8.55
C LYS A 411 15.91 19.48 8.73
N PRO A 412 14.84 19.86 9.44
CA PRO A 412 13.67 19.00 9.60
C PRO A 412 12.96 18.79 8.25
N LEU A 413 12.30 17.62 8.10
CA LEU A 413 11.61 17.22 6.87
C LEU A 413 10.60 18.27 6.40
N SER A 414 9.87 18.88 7.34
CA SER A 414 8.87 19.94 7.07
C SER A 414 9.44 21.19 6.38
N LYS A 415 10.75 21.43 6.47
CA LYS A 415 11.43 22.54 5.79
C LYS A 415 12.05 22.16 4.45
N VAL A 416 12.29 20.87 4.21
CA VAL A 416 12.99 20.40 3.02
C VAL A 416 12.04 19.73 2.01
N ALA A 417 10.98 19.06 2.46
CA ALA A 417 10.02 18.33 1.61
C ALA A 417 9.07 19.23 0.80
N ILE A 418 9.34 20.54 0.70
CA ILE A 418 8.59 21.48 -0.13
C ILE A 418 9.16 21.40 -1.55
N PHE A 419 8.44 20.76 -2.47
CA PHE A 419 8.87 20.62 -3.87
C PHE A 419 9.13 21.98 -4.53
N GLY A 420 10.33 22.16 -5.07
CA GLY A 420 10.80 23.45 -5.64
C GLY A 420 11.07 24.56 -4.61
N GLY A 421 10.87 24.29 -3.32
CA GLY A 421 11.03 25.26 -2.23
C GLY A 421 12.30 25.11 -1.40
N SER A 422 13.03 23.98 -1.53
CA SER A 422 14.33 23.77 -0.88
C SER A 422 15.36 23.26 -1.89
N ASN A 423 16.62 23.63 -1.69
CA ASN A 423 17.73 23.11 -2.50
C ASN A 423 18.07 21.66 -2.13
N GLU A 424 17.66 21.22 -0.93
CA GLU A 424 17.92 19.87 -0.44
C GLU A 424 17.00 18.83 -1.06
N PHE A 425 15.81 19.19 -1.55
CA PHE A 425 14.90 18.24 -2.19
C PHE A 425 15.13 18.19 -3.69
N LEU A 426 15.70 17.10 -4.16
CA LEU A 426 16.19 16.98 -5.54
C LEU A 426 15.12 16.43 -6.48
N TRP A 427 14.37 15.42 -6.03
CA TRP A 427 13.44 14.72 -6.92
C TRP A 427 12.40 13.92 -6.14
N LYS A 428 11.22 13.76 -6.75
CA LYS A 428 10.11 12.92 -6.30
C LYS A 428 9.61 12.08 -7.48
N SER A 429 9.28 10.82 -7.25
CA SER A 429 8.64 9.98 -8.24
C SER A 429 7.19 10.41 -8.52
N ASP A 430 6.74 10.14 -9.74
CA ASP A 430 5.34 10.29 -10.14
C ASP A 430 4.49 9.08 -9.69
N GLU A 431 5.14 7.93 -9.50
CA GLU A 431 4.50 6.70 -9.02
C GLU A 431 4.82 6.43 -7.56
N GLN A 432 3.92 5.68 -6.91
CA GLN A 432 4.15 5.16 -5.57
C GLN A 432 4.87 3.81 -5.66
N PHE A 433 5.89 3.65 -4.81
CA PHE A 433 6.61 2.41 -4.55
C PHE A 433 6.25 1.91 -3.14
N GLY A 434 6.96 0.95 -2.57
CA GLY A 434 6.68 0.40 -1.24
C GLY A 434 5.25 -0.14 -1.08
N GLY A 435 4.57 0.30 -0.03
CA GLY A 435 3.34 -0.29 0.49
C GLY A 435 3.64 -1.45 1.44
N SER A 436 3.09 -1.38 2.65
CA SER A 436 3.29 -2.40 3.69
C SER A 436 2.02 -2.65 4.48
N ASN A 437 1.84 -3.88 4.96
CA ASN A 437 0.81 -4.24 5.94
C ASN A 437 1.32 -4.13 7.38
N THR A 438 2.65 -4.04 7.57
CA THR A 438 3.26 -3.85 8.88
C THR A 438 3.17 -2.38 9.27
N TYR A 439 2.61 -2.11 10.45
CA TYR A 439 2.48 -0.77 10.99
C TYR A 439 2.92 -0.71 12.45
N ILE A 440 3.17 0.52 12.89
CA ILE A 440 3.37 0.89 14.28
C ILE A 440 2.20 1.78 14.69
N GLU A 441 1.51 1.36 15.74
CA GLU A 441 0.46 2.16 16.36
C GLU A 441 1.06 3.43 17.01
N PRO A 442 0.32 4.54 17.07
CA PRO A 442 0.73 5.73 17.81
C PRO A 442 0.86 5.43 19.32
N MET A 443 1.61 6.26 20.04
CA MET A 443 1.75 6.08 21.49
C MET A 443 0.45 6.50 22.17
N ASN A 444 -0.18 5.59 22.91
CA ASN A 444 -1.46 5.84 23.56
C ASN A 444 -1.24 6.82 24.73
N ARG A 445 -1.61 8.08 24.54
CA ARG A 445 -1.41 9.16 25.52
C ARG A 445 -2.45 9.12 26.64
N GLY A 446 -2.72 7.96 27.24
CA GLY A 446 -3.42 7.81 28.53
C GLY A 446 -4.76 8.56 28.72
N GLY A 447 -5.39 9.05 27.66
CA GLY A 447 -6.65 9.77 27.69
C GLY A 447 -7.75 8.85 27.19
N PHE A 448 -8.85 8.78 27.93
CA PHE A 448 -10.10 8.21 27.45
C PHE A 448 -10.61 9.04 26.26
N SER A 449 -10.06 8.83 25.05
CA SER A 449 -10.71 9.28 23.83
C SER A 449 -11.84 8.29 23.54
N GLU A 450 -13.08 8.71 23.75
CA GLU A 450 -14.27 7.96 23.32
C GLU A 450 -14.38 7.86 21.79
N ASN A 451 -13.53 8.57 21.04
CA ASN A 451 -13.52 8.60 19.58
C ASN A 451 -12.36 7.78 18.99
N LYS A 452 -12.55 6.46 18.88
CA LYS A 452 -11.62 5.55 18.17
C LYS A 452 -11.41 5.86 16.69
N SER A 453 -12.23 6.73 16.09
CA SER A 453 -12.16 7.07 14.67
C SER A 453 -11.03 8.04 14.32
N GLU A 454 -10.57 8.89 15.26
CA GLU A 454 -9.46 9.83 15.01
C GLU A 454 -8.07 9.17 15.15
N ASP A 455 -7.95 8.08 15.92
CA ASP A 455 -6.68 7.34 16.09
C ASP A 455 -6.33 6.47 14.87
N ALA A 456 -7.31 6.10 14.04
CA ALA A 456 -7.08 5.32 12.82
C ALA A 456 -6.29 6.10 11.75
N ASP A 457 -6.36 7.44 11.76
CA ASP A 457 -5.62 8.32 10.86
C ASP A 457 -4.14 8.50 11.28
N LEU A 458 -3.71 7.88 12.38
CA LEU A 458 -2.35 7.97 12.94
C LEU A 458 -1.55 6.65 12.81
N ILE A 459 -2.06 5.66 12.09
CA ILE A 459 -1.34 4.40 11.85
C ILE A 459 -0.16 4.65 10.91
N HIS A 460 1.06 4.40 11.40
CA HIS A 460 2.26 4.53 10.59
C HIS A 460 2.69 3.19 10.02
N TYR A 461 2.43 2.99 8.73
CA TYR A 461 2.96 1.86 7.99
C TYR A 461 4.48 1.97 7.82
N ILE A 462 5.14 0.83 7.87
CA ILE A 462 6.58 0.74 7.77
C ILE A 462 6.94 0.51 6.32
N ASN A 463 7.63 1.48 5.73
CA ASN A 463 8.06 1.34 4.34
C ASN A 463 8.98 0.12 4.18
N LEU A 464 8.85 -0.54 3.04
CA LEU A 464 9.83 -1.54 2.62
C LEU A 464 11.20 -0.87 2.41
N ARG A 465 12.26 -1.65 2.57
CA ARG A 465 13.63 -1.17 2.33
C ARG A 465 13.80 -0.68 0.90
N ILE A 466 14.85 0.10 0.66
CA ILE A 466 15.34 0.46 -0.68
C ILE A 466 16.68 -0.24 -0.83
N VAL A 467 16.81 -1.11 -1.83
CA VAL A 467 18.06 -1.84 -2.09
C VAL A 467 18.80 -1.16 -3.23
N THR A 468 20.08 -0.89 -3.05
CA THR A 468 20.94 -0.37 -4.11
C THR A 468 21.99 -1.38 -4.50
N TYR A 469 22.21 -1.60 -5.79
CA TYR A 469 23.19 -2.58 -6.27
C TYR A 469 23.63 -2.27 -7.70
N ASP A 470 24.89 -2.54 -8.03
CA ASP A 470 25.41 -2.48 -9.41
C ASP A 470 25.09 -3.79 -10.13
N THR A 471 23.90 -3.84 -10.72
CA THR A 471 23.33 -5.07 -11.31
C THR A 471 23.92 -5.39 -12.68
N ASN A 472 24.44 -4.40 -13.39
CA ASN A 472 25.05 -4.55 -14.71
C ASN A 472 26.59 -4.50 -14.70
N ARG A 473 27.20 -4.26 -13.53
CA ARG A 473 28.65 -4.17 -13.29
C ARG A 473 29.31 -3.00 -14.03
N ASP A 474 28.60 -1.88 -14.21
CA ASP A 474 29.10 -0.67 -14.86
C ASP A 474 29.76 0.35 -13.89
N GLY A 475 29.73 0.05 -12.58
CA GLY A 475 30.26 0.89 -11.51
C GLY A 475 29.27 1.91 -10.95
N LYS A 476 28.02 1.94 -11.44
CA LYS A 476 26.91 2.67 -10.83
C LYS A 476 25.98 1.68 -10.13
N ARG A 477 25.33 2.12 -9.05
CA ARG A 477 24.33 1.31 -8.36
C ARG A 477 22.94 1.73 -8.84
N GLU A 478 22.17 0.77 -9.32
CA GLU A 478 20.74 0.94 -9.53
C GLU A 478 19.96 0.77 -8.22
N ILE A 479 18.73 1.27 -8.21
CA ILE A 479 17.79 1.15 -7.10
C ILE A 479 16.78 0.04 -7.44
N ILE A 480 16.78 -1.00 -6.63
CA ILE A 480 15.76 -2.04 -6.64
C ILE A 480 14.70 -1.67 -5.62
N VAL A 481 13.46 -1.49 -6.07
CA VAL A 481 12.31 -1.15 -5.23
C VAL A 481 11.12 -2.03 -5.55
N VAL A 482 10.35 -2.36 -4.52
CA VAL A 482 9.10 -3.11 -4.65
C VAL A 482 7.91 -2.15 -4.68
N LYS A 483 6.90 -2.48 -5.47
CA LYS A 483 5.60 -1.81 -5.51
C LYS A 483 4.50 -2.82 -5.20
N ASN A 484 3.98 -2.78 -3.97
CA ASN A 484 2.83 -3.61 -3.59
C ASN A 484 1.53 -3.04 -4.16
N LEU A 485 0.85 -3.80 -5.02
CA LEU A 485 -0.38 -3.40 -5.68
C LEU A 485 -1.58 -3.70 -4.77
N SER A 486 -2.36 -2.67 -4.47
CA SER A 486 -3.60 -2.82 -3.72
C SER A 486 -4.78 -3.03 -4.65
N SER A 487 -5.69 -3.92 -4.27
CA SER A 487 -7.00 -4.06 -4.93
C SER A 487 -7.98 -2.95 -4.52
N ALA A 488 -7.64 -2.18 -3.49
CA ALA A 488 -8.31 -0.93 -3.10
C ALA A 488 -7.41 0.25 -3.49
N SER A 489 -7.97 1.46 -3.56
CA SER A 489 -7.13 2.65 -3.80
C SER A 489 -6.21 2.90 -2.61
N ARG A 490 -4.90 3.11 -2.86
CA ARG A 490 -3.91 3.51 -1.84
C ARG A 490 -4.24 4.84 -1.14
N MET A 491 -5.26 5.57 -1.62
CA MET A 491 -5.77 6.80 -1.00
C MET A 491 -6.53 6.56 0.32
N PHE A 492 -6.96 5.34 0.63
CA PHE A 492 -7.59 5.02 1.92
C PHE A 492 -6.54 4.55 2.93
N GLN A 493 -6.13 5.44 3.84
CA GLN A 493 -5.09 5.17 4.84
C GLN A 493 -5.47 4.02 5.81
N SER A 494 -6.75 3.78 6.04
CA SER A 494 -7.26 2.76 6.96
C SER A 494 -7.36 1.34 6.38
N LEU A 495 -7.23 1.15 5.06
CA LEU A 495 -7.44 -0.15 4.38
C LEU A 495 -6.38 -0.39 3.29
N LYS A 496 -5.12 -0.53 3.67
CA LYS A 496 -4.05 -1.01 2.76
C LYS A 496 -4.12 -2.53 2.62
N LEU A 497 -4.94 -3.04 1.70
CA LEU A 497 -4.96 -4.46 1.33
C LEU A 497 -4.16 -4.68 0.05
N PHE A 498 -2.91 -5.14 0.20
CA PHE A 498 -2.05 -5.49 -0.93
C PHE A 498 -2.27 -6.95 -1.34
N THR A 499 -2.48 -7.20 -2.63
CA THR A 499 -2.81 -8.53 -3.17
C THR A 499 -1.81 -9.04 -4.20
N ALA A 500 -0.94 -8.15 -4.66
CA ALA A 500 0.08 -8.44 -5.64
C ALA A 500 1.26 -7.48 -5.47
N ALA A 501 2.35 -7.74 -6.16
CA ALA A 501 3.53 -6.90 -6.14
C ALA A 501 4.26 -6.89 -7.49
N GLU A 502 5.06 -5.87 -7.72
CA GLU A 502 6.01 -5.76 -8.82
C GLU A 502 7.36 -5.31 -8.25
N VAL A 503 8.45 -5.79 -8.81
CA VAL A 503 9.82 -5.34 -8.49
C VAL A 503 10.32 -4.51 -9.66
N TYR A 504 10.91 -3.36 -9.35
CA TYR A 504 11.46 -2.41 -10.31
C TYR A 504 12.95 -2.26 -10.07
N ASN A 505 13.71 -2.13 -11.15
CA ASN A 505 15.09 -1.65 -11.14
C ASN A 505 15.12 -0.30 -11.83
N LEU A 506 15.59 0.71 -11.08
CA LEU A 506 15.61 2.09 -11.48
C LEU A 506 17.04 2.60 -11.54
N GLU A 507 17.39 3.32 -12.59
CA GLU A 507 18.67 4.02 -12.71
C GLU A 507 18.44 5.54 -12.63
N TRP A 508 19.40 6.23 -12.01
CA TRP A 508 19.40 7.68 -11.99
C TRP A 508 20.08 8.24 -13.24
N GLU A 509 19.28 8.85 -14.12
CA GLU A 509 19.78 9.50 -15.33
C GLU A 509 19.46 11.00 -15.34
N ALA A 510 20.49 11.82 -15.56
CA ALA A 510 20.46 13.28 -15.67
C ALA A 510 19.78 14.04 -14.51
N MET A 511 18.45 13.92 -14.37
CA MET A 511 17.62 14.62 -13.38
C MET A 511 16.44 13.77 -12.86
N GLY A 512 16.38 12.47 -13.15
CA GLY A 512 15.27 11.62 -12.73
C GLY A 512 15.59 10.14 -12.73
N MET A 513 14.67 9.35 -12.17
CA MET A 513 14.74 7.90 -12.20
C MET A 513 14.14 7.37 -13.50
N VAL A 514 14.86 6.46 -14.15
CA VAL A 514 14.43 5.74 -15.35
C VAL A 514 14.29 4.25 -15.01
N GLU A 515 13.22 3.62 -15.49
CA GLU A 515 13.01 2.18 -15.33
C GLU A 515 13.93 1.41 -16.31
N ASN A 516 14.84 0.61 -15.77
CA ASN A 516 15.66 -0.31 -16.56
C ASN A 516 14.87 -1.58 -16.88
N TRP A 517 14.23 -2.15 -15.85
CA TRP A 517 13.32 -3.28 -16.00
C TRP A 517 12.34 -3.36 -14.83
N ARG A 518 11.26 -4.12 -15.04
CA ARG A 518 10.33 -4.51 -13.99
C ARG A 518 9.89 -5.96 -14.14
N THR A 519 9.53 -6.60 -13.04
CA THR A 519 8.93 -7.94 -13.07
C THR A 519 7.50 -7.88 -13.61
N LYS A 520 6.98 -9.02 -14.07
CA LYS A 520 5.53 -9.19 -14.18
C LYS A 520 4.90 -9.10 -12.79
N LYS A 521 3.62 -8.77 -12.76
CA LYS A 521 2.80 -8.83 -11.54
C LYS A 521 2.94 -10.20 -10.85
N ILE A 522 3.36 -10.15 -9.60
CA ILE A 522 3.55 -11.28 -8.69
C ILE A 522 2.31 -11.37 -7.80
N SER A 523 1.74 -12.55 -7.64
CA SER A 523 0.60 -12.76 -6.76
C SER A 523 1.08 -12.84 -5.30
N GLY A 524 0.45 -12.07 -4.41
CA GLY A 524 0.84 -11.93 -3.01
C GLY A 524 1.45 -10.57 -2.67
N TYR A 525 1.41 -10.23 -1.39
CA TYR A 525 2.04 -9.06 -0.81
C TYR A 525 3.51 -9.37 -0.50
N VAL A 526 4.43 -8.50 -0.93
CA VAL A 526 5.85 -8.61 -0.53
C VAL A 526 6.01 -7.93 0.83
N ALA A 527 6.30 -8.73 1.86
CA ALA A 527 6.55 -8.25 3.22
C ALA A 527 7.97 -7.70 3.39
N ASP A 528 8.94 -8.31 2.72
CA ASP A 528 10.33 -7.83 2.65
C ASP A 528 11.02 -8.46 1.44
N TYR A 529 12.18 -7.91 1.05
CA TYR A 529 12.94 -8.40 -0.10
C TYR A 529 14.42 -8.07 0.03
N GLN A 530 15.25 -8.80 -0.73
CA GLN A 530 16.71 -8.60 -0.80
C GLN A 530 17.22 -8.80 -2.22
N PHE A 531 18.40 -8.26 -2.49
CA PHE A 531 19.21 -8.63 -3.64
C PHE A 531 20.53 -9.26 -3.16
N LYS A 532 20.49 -10.57 -2.88
CA LYS A 532 21.56 -11.33 -2.23
C LYS A 532 21.55 -12.79 -2.69
N ASP A 533 22.72 -13.42 -2.66
CA ASP A 533 22.93 -14.84 -2.96
C ASP A 533 22.23 -15.73 -1.91
N ILE A 534 21.09 -16.32 -2.30
CA ILE A 534 20.33 -17.22 -1.41
C ILE A 534 20.84 -18.66 -1.45
N ASP A 535 21.51 -19.09 -2.52
CA ASP A 535 21.82 -20.50 -2.76
C ASP A 535 23.29 -20.87 -2.85
N ASN A 536 24.14 -19.90 -2.52
CA ASN A 536 25.58 -20.01 -2.38
C ASN A 536 26.28 -20.36 -3.70
N ASP A 537 25.76 -19.85 -4.82
CA ASP A 537 26.39 -20.01 -6.14
C ASP A 537 27.33 -18.84 -6.50
N GLY A 538 27.40 -17.81 -5.65
CA GLY A 538 28.22 -16.62 -5.82
C GLY A 538 27.56 -15.49 -6.62
N GLU A 539 26.30 -15.63 -7.00
CA GLU A 539 25.51 -14.62 -7.70
C GLU A 539 24.32 -14.19 -6.85
N ASN A 540 23.87 -12.95 -7.03
CA ASN A 540 22.73 -12.43 -6.26
C ASN A 540 21.42 -12.62 -7.02
N GLU A 541 20.38 -13.04 -6.30
CA GLU A 541 19.00 -13.09 -6.78
C GLU A 541 18.17 -11.96 -6.19
N VAL A 542 17.09 -11.60 -6.89
CA VAL A 542 15.98 -10.89 -6.26
C VAL A 542 15.19 -11.89 -5.42
N VAL A 543 15.32 -11.79 -4.10
CA VAL A 543 14.64 -12.68 -3.15
C VAL A 543 13.49 -11.94 -2.48
N LEU A 544 12.29 -12.53 -2.51
CA LEU A 544 11.06 -11.94 -1.99
C LEU A 544 10.48 -12.81 -0.88
N ALA A 545 10.15 -12.20 0.26
CA ALA A 545 9.28 -12.78 1.27
C ALA A 545 7.82 -12.42 0.94
N LEU A 546 7.09 -13.37 0.36
CA LEU A 546 5.73 -13.18 -0.12
C LEU A 546 4.70 -13.74 0.87
N VAL A 547 3.76 -12.90 1.29
CA VAL A 547 2.54 -13.29 2.00
C VAL A 547 1.44 -13.50 0.96
N LEU A 548 0.96 -14.74 0.87
CA LEU A 548 -0.07 -15.17 -0.10
C LEU A 548 -1.50 -14.97 0.44
N SER A 549 -1.63 -14.74 1.74
CA SER A 549 -2.92 -14.58 2.42
C SER A 549 -3.25 -13.11 2.47
N VAL A 550 -4.34 -12.71 1.83
CA VAL A 550 -4.73 -11.30 1.71
C VAL A 550 -6.21 -11.16 2.08
N GLY A 551 -6.51 -10.27 3.03
CA GLY A 551 -7.82 -10.18 3.68
C GLY A 551 -8.03 -11.22 4.80
N GLY A 552 -9.24 -11.28 5.38
CA GLY A 552 -9.61 -12.09 6.57
C GLY A 552 -9.57 -13.62 6.41
N SER A 553 -8.59 -14.15 5.68
CA SER A 553 -8.24 -15.56 5.63
C SER A 553 -7.88 -16.05 7.03
N ILE A 554 -8.43 -17.21 7.42
CA ILE A 554 -8.24 -17.83 8.75
C ILE A 554 -6.82 -18.43 8.90
N ARG A 555 -6.04 -18.50 7.82
CA ARG A 555 -4.68 -19.07 7.83
C ARG A 555 -3.71 -18.21 7.04
N ASP A 556 -2.68 -17.74 7.72
CA ASP A 556 -1.55 -17.06 7.12
C ASP A 556 -0.70 -18.05 6.33
N ARG A 557 -0.24 -17.60 5.17
CA ARG A 557 0.58 -18.39 4.26
C ARG A 557 1.62 -17.50 3.65
N SER A 558 2.87 -17.89 3.81
CA SER A 558 4.00 -17.20 3.21
C SER A 558 4.90 -18.16 2.43
N VAL A 559 5.66 -17.61 1.49
CA VAL A 559 6.65 -18.33 0.68
C VAL A 559 7.83 -17.42 0.41
N ILE A 560 9.01 -18.01 0.22
CA ILE A 560 10.16 -17.31 -0.35
C ILE A 560 10.22 -17.61 -1.84
N VAL A 561 10.47 -16.57 -2.63
CA VAL A 561 10.68 -16.68 -4.08
C VAL A 561 11.99 -16.00 -4.43
N ALA A 562 12.82 -16.66 -5.24
CA ALA A 562 14.07 -16.11 -5.73
C ALA A 562 14.06 -16.08 -7.26
N TYR A 563 14.31 -14.91 -7.84
CA TYR A 563 14.42 -14.69 -9.28
C TYR A 563 15.88 -14.50 -9.66
N SER A 564 16.37 -15.33 -10.58
CA SER A 564 17.69 -15.13 -11.18
C SER A 564 17.60 -14.08 -12.29
N LEU A 565 18.57 -13.17 -12.32
CA LEU A 565 18.70 -12.17 -13.38
C LEU A 565 19.42 -12.70 -14.63
N LYS A 566 19.99 -13.92 -14.58
CA LYS A 566 20.62 -14.53 -15.76
C LYS A 566 19.55 -15.06 -16.73
N SER A 567 19.67 -14.67 -18.00
CA SER A 567 19.11 -15.45 -19.09
C SER A 567 20.04 -16.64 -19.36
N GLU A 568 19.57 -17.87 -19.16
CA GLU A 568 20.26 -19.08 -19.62
C GLU A 568 20.56 -19.05 -21.13
#